data_AF-A0A1Z8RJL6-F1
#
_entry.id   AF-A0A1Z8RJL6-F1
#
_cell.length_a   1.000
_cell.length_b   1.000
_cell.length_c   1.000
_cell.angle_alpha   90.00
_cell.angle_beta   90.00
_cell.angle_gamma   90.00
#
_symmetry.space_group_name_H-M   'P 1'
#
loop_
_entity.id
_entity.type
_entity.pdbx_description
1 polymer ?
#
loop_
_entity_poly.entity_id
_entity_poly.type
_entity_poly.pdbx_seq_one_letter_code
_entity_poly.pdbx_strand_id
1 'polypeptide(L)'
;MVEKDGKFEGNNPFDICKRWIAEAEAGELNDPNAIALSTVSADGMPNVRMVLLKNIDDSAFVFFTNFGSQKALEIFDCGKASFVWHSKFLRRQIRVRGFTSL
;
A
#
# COMPACT_ATOMS: atom_id res chain seq x y z
N MET A 1 -9.73 16.01 19.29
CA MET A 1 -9.49 15.41 17.96
C MET A 1 -9.35 16.56 17.00
N VAL A 2 -8.25 16.64 16.24
CA VAL A 2 -8.04 17.72 15.28
C VAL A 2 -9.03 17.53 14.13
N GLU A 3 -9.85 18.53 13.83
CA GLU A 3 -10.68 18.52 12.62
C GLU A 3 -9.76 18.39 11.41
N LYS A 4 -9.98 17.34 10.62
CA LYS A 4 -9.25 17.13 9.37
C LYS A 4 -9.99 17.88 8.28
N ASP A 5 -9.37 18.92 7.74
CA ASP A 5 -9.90 19.72 6.64
C ASP A 5 -9.19 19.41 5.31
N GLY A 6 -9.86 19.74 4.20
CA GLY A 6 -9.35 19.63 2.84
C GLY A 6 -8.94 18.21 2.45
N LYS A 7 -7.68 18.05 2.01
CA LYS A 7 -7.16 16.75 1.53
C LYS A 7 -7.21 15.62 2.57
N PHE A 8 -7.37 15.93 3.86
CA PHE A 8 -7.46 14.94 4.93
C PHE A 8 -8.89 14.70 5.42
N GLU A 9 -9.88 15.40 4.85
CA GLU A 9 -11.29 15.30 5.25
C GLU A 9 -11.79 13.84 5.29
N GLY A 10 -12.52 13.51 6.35
CA GLY A 10 -13.10 12.18 6.58
C GLY A 10 -12.45 11.41 7.74
N ASN A 11 -13.18 10.41 8.22
CA ASN A 11 -12.77 9.58 9.36
C ASN A 11 -12.28 8.18 8.95
N ASN A 12 -12.60 7.71 7.74
CA ASN A 12 -12.16 6.42 7.24
C ASN A 12 -10.82 6.56 6.46
N PRO A 13 -9.71 6.00 6.96
CA PRO A 13 -8.43 6.08 6.27
C PRO A 13 -8.45 5.38 4.90
N PHE A 14 -9.24 4.31 4.72
CA PHE A 14 -9.32 3.59 3.45
C PHE A 14 -9.98 4.46 2.37
N ASP A 15 -11.04 5.18 2.70
CA ASP A 15 -11.71 6.10 1.77
C ASP A 15 -10.81 7.28 1.39
N ILE A 16 -10.05 7.82 2.34
CA ILE A 16 -9.04 8.86 2.05
C ILE A 16 -7.98 8.32 1.09
N CYS A 17 -7.50 7.09 1.29
CA CYS A 17 -6.52 6.45 0.40
C CYS A 17 -7.08 6.26 -1.01
N LYS A 18 -8.33 5.75 -1.13
CA LYS A 18 -9.03 5.59 -2.42
C LYS A 18 -9.09 6.92 -3.18
N ARG A 19 -9.52 7.99 -2.52
CA ARG A 19 -9.59 9.34 -3.13
C ARG A 19 -8.23 9.82 -3.62
N TRP A 20 -7.18 9.66 -2.82
CA TRP A 20 -5.85 10.15 -3.20
C TRP A 20 -5.23 9.38 -4.35
N ILE A 21 -5.44 8.06 -4.43
CA ILE A 21 -4.95 7.27 -5.55
C ILE A 21 -5.72 7.64 -6.83
N ALA A 22 -7.04 7.81 -6.75
CA ALA A 22 -7.85 8.26 -7.88
C ALA A 22 -7.45 9.67 -8.36
N GLU A 23 -7.19 10.61 -7.45
CA GLU A 23 -6.71 11.96 -7.79
C GLU A 23 -5.34 11.92 -8.49
N ALA A 24 -4.50 10.94 -8.18
CA ALA A 24 -3.17 10.81 -8.76
C ALA A 24 -3.19 10.36 -10.23
N GLU A 25 -4.27 9.71 -10.69
CA GLU A 25 -4.43 9.27 -12.09
C GLU A 25 -4.32 10.44 -13.09
N ALA A 26 -4.65 11.66 -12.66
CA ALA A 26 -4.57 12.86 -13.49
C ALA A 26 -3.13 13.31 -13.81
N GLY A 27 -2.12 12.85 -13.05
CA GLY A 27 -0.73 13.32 -13.22
C GLY A 27 0.36 12.27 -13.06
N GLU A 28 0.05 11.07 -12.58
CA GLU A 28 0.93 9.91 -12.55
C GLU A 28 0.57 8.96 -13.71
N LEU A 29 1.02 9.30 -14.92
CA LEU A 29 0.67 8.58 -16.16
C LEU A 29 1.03 7.09 -16.15
N ASN A 30 2.07 6.71 -15.40
CA ASN A 30 2.52 5.32 -15.28
C ASN A 30 2.18 4.80 -13.89
N ASP A 31 1.33 3.76 -13.85
CA ASP A 31 1.03 2.98 -12.65
C ASP A 31 0.76 3.83 -11.38
N PRO A 32 -0.28 4.69 -11.38
CA PRO A 32 -0.62 5.54 -10.23
C PRO A 32 -0.92 4.75 -8.95
N ASN A 33 -1.15 3.44 -9.06
CA ASN A 33 -1.38 2.49 -7.97
C ASN A 33 -0.13 1.68 -7.57
N ALA A 34 1.06 2.02 -8.08
CA ALA A 34 2.30 1.34 -7.71
C ALA A 34 2.69 1.62 -6.26
N ILE A 35 3.06 0.57 -5.53
CA ILE A 35 3.51 0.64 -4.13
C ILE A 35 4.86 -0.04 -3.96
N ALA A 36 5.70 0.53 -3.10
CA ALA A 36 6.92 -0.11 -2.62
C ALA A 36 6.55 -1.03 -1.45
N LEU A 37 6.36 -2.32 -1.73
CA LEU A 37 5.99 -3.34 -0.76
C LEU A 37 7.25 -3.91 -0.11
N SER A 38 7.24 -3.95 1.22
CA SER A 38 8.24 -4.62 2.04
C SER A 38 7.65 -5.84 2.75
N THR A 39 8.42 -6.92 2.66
CA THR A 39 8.21 -8.21 3.33
C THR A 39 9.46 -8.52 4.16
N VAL A 40 9.37 -9.48 5.09
CA VAL A 40 10.45 -9.78 6.03
C VAL A 40 10.71 -11.28 6.02
N SER A 41 11.98 -11.67 5.96
CA SER A 41 12.39 -13.07 6.10
C SER A 41 12.30 -13.54 7.55
N ALA A 42 12.35 -14.87 7.73
CA ALA A 42 12.29 -15.53 9.02
C ALA A 42 13.31 -15.01 10.06
N ASP A 43 14.48 -14.57 9.58
CA ASP A 43 15.57 -14.00 10.39
C ASP A 43 15.42 -12.50 10.68
N GLY A 44 14.35 -11.86 10.18
CA GLY A 44 14.04 -10.45 10.41
C GLY A 44 14.64 -9.47 9.39
N MET A 45 15.30 -9.95 8.33
CA MET A 45 15.83 -9.08 7.28
C MET A 45 14.72 -8.63 6.31
N PRO A 46 14.53 -7.31 6.05
CA PRO A 46 13.49 -6.84 5.15
C PRO A 46 13.93 -6.89 3.68
N ASN A 47 13.02 -7.31 2.81
CA ASN A 47 13.07 -7.09 1.36
C ASN A 47 12.11 -5.98 0.96
N VAL A 48 12.38 -5.29 -0.16
CA VAL A 48 11.46 -4.28 -0.74
C VAL A 48 11.45 -4.33 -2.25
N ARG A 49 10.27 -4.17 -2.86
CA ARG A 49 10.11 -4.03 -4.32
C ARG A 49 8.79 -3.39 -4.71
N MET A 50 8.72 -2.93 -5.96
CA MET A 50 7.47 -2.44 -6.54
C MET A 50 6.49 -3.56 -6.84
N VAL A 51 5.22 -3.32 -6.52
CA VAL A 51 4.04 -4.09 -6.94
C VAL A 51 2.89 -3.13 -7.23
N LEU A 52 1.84 -3.62 -7.89
CA LEU A 52 0.63 -2.83 -8.14
C LEU A 52 -0.44 -3.13 -7.10
N LEU A 53 -0.96 -2.08 -6.46
CA LEU A 53 -2.15 -2.16 -5.64
C LEU A 53 -3.37 -2.39 -6.55
N LYS A 54 -4.06 -3.51 -6.38
CA LYS A 54 -5.20 -3.91 -7.22
C LYS A 54 -6.53 -3.42 -6.67
N ASN A 55 -6.68 -3.42 -5.35
CA ASN A 55 -7.88 -2.88 -4.71
C ASN A 55 -7.57 -2.30 -3.33
N ILE A 56 -8.49 -1.46 -2.85
CA ILE A 56 -8.62 -1.08 -1.45
C ILE A 56 -10.02 -1.52 -1.02
N ASP A 57 -10.12 -2.53 -0.17
CA ASP A 57 -11.38 -2.96 0.42
C ASP A 57 -11.70 -2.09 1.66
N ASP A 58 -12.82 -2.37 2.33
CA ASP A 58 -13.26 -1.59 3.50
C ASP A 58 -12.28 -1.65 4.68
N SER A 59 -11.46 -2.71 4.74
CA SER A 59 -10.47 -2.92 5.79
C SER A 59 -9.16 -3.55 5.32
N ALA A 60 -8.88 -3.56 4.01
CA ALA A 60 -7.70 -4.24 3.45
C ALA A 60 -7.13 -3.55 2.20
N PHE A 61 -5.85 -3.79 1.94
CA PHE A 61 -5.16 -3.39 0.72
C PHE A 61 -4.77 -4.65 -0.05
N VAL A 62 -5.20 -4.76 -1.31
CA VAL A 62 -5.10 -5.99 -2.09
C VAL A 62 -4.06 -5.84 -3.20
N PHE A 63 -3.14 -6.78 -3.30
CA PHE A 63 -2.19 -6.90 -4.41
C PHE A 63 -2.06 -8.36 -4.81
N PHE A 64 -1.65 -8.62 -6.06
CA PHE A 64 -1.45 -9.99 -6.55
C PHE A 64 0.03 -10.31 -6.70
N THR A 65 0.38 -11.58 -6.49
CA THR A 65 1.74 -12.05 -6.70
C THR A 65 1.80 -13.54 -7.02
N ASN A 66 2.96 -14.00 -7.46
CA ASN A 66 3.23 -15.42 -7.64
C ASN A 66 3.65 -16.04 -6.29
N PHE A 67 3.00 -17.14 -5.90
CA PHE A 67 3.26 -17.87 -4.66
C PHE A 67 4.66 -18.47 -4.56
N GLY A 68 5.34 -18.73 -5.68
CA GLY A 68 6.74 -19.17 -5.68
C GLY A 68 7.77 -18.03 -5.51
N SER A 69 7.33 -16.77 -5.38
CA SER A 69 8.25 -15.63 -5.27
C SER A 69 8.74 -15.41 -3.85
N GLN A 70 9.95 -14.85 -3.69
CA GLN A 70 10.55 -14.54 -2.40
C GLN A 70 9.58 -13.82 -1.44
N LYS A 71 8.89 -12.77 -1.91
CA LYS A 71 7.92 -12.02 -1.08
C LYS A 71 6.76 -12.88 -0.59
N ALA A 72 6.31 -13.85 -1.37
CA ALA A 72 5.19 -14.71 -1.03
C ALA A 72 5.62 -15.72 0.04
N LEU A 73 6.82 -16.31 -0.12
CA LEU A 73 7.43 -17.17 0.89
C LEU A 73 7.58 -16.44 2.23
N GLU A 74 8.09 -15.20 2.20
CA GLU A 74 8.21 -14.33 3.39
C GLU A 74 6.84 -13.99 4.01
N ILE A 75 5.83 -13.74 3.18
CA ILE A 75 4.45 -13.50 3.64
C ILE A 75 3.87 -14.74 4.32
N PHE A 76 4.07 -15.93 3.76
CA PHE A 76 3.55 -17.17 4.34
C PHE A 76 4.20 -17.51 5.67
N ASP A 77 5.49 -17.20 5.82
CA ASP A 77 6.23 -17.49 7.03
C ASP A 77 5.97 -16.45 8.14
N CYS A 78 6.14 -15.15 7.82
CA CYS A 78 6.09 -14.08 8.81
C CYS A 78 4.72 -13.42 8.97
N GLY A 79 3.84 -13.53 7.97
CA GLY A 79 2.48 -12.97 8.00
C GLY A 79 2.41 -11.45 8.12
N LYS A 80 3.50 -10.73 7.83
CA LYS A 80 3.64 -9.28 8.03
C LYS A 80 4.10 -8.61 6.75
N ALA A 81 3.51 -7.46 6.45
CA ALA A 81 3.95 -6.62 5.36
C ALA A 81 3.78 -5.13 5.70
N SER A 82 4.52 -4.30 4.99
CA SER A 82 4.32 -2.86 4.98
C SER A 82 4.55 -2.31 3.58
N PHE A 83 3.94 -1.18 3.25
CA PHE A 83 4.24 -0.53 1.99
C PHE A 83 4.17 0.99 2.09
N VAL A 84 4.81 1.63 1.11
CA VAL A 84 4.64 3.05 0.81
C VAL A 84 4.02 3.19 -0.57
N TRP A 85 2.96 3.99 -0.65
CA TRP A 85 2.55 4.65 -1.87
C TRP A 85 3.05 6.08 -1.86
N HIS A 86 3.59 6.57 -2.97
CA HIS A 86 4.07 7.94 -3.10
C HIS A 86 3.69 8.52 -4.44
N SER A 87 2.98 9.66 -4.42
CA SER A 87 2.74 10.47 -5.61
C SER A 87 3.58 11.74 -5.54
N LYS A 88 4.38 11.95 -6.58
CA LYS A 88 5.13 13.19 -6.81
C LYS A 88 4.19 14.30 -7.27
N PHE A 89 3.20 13.95 -8.08
CA PHE A 89 2.18 14.88 -8.58
C PHE A 89 1.39 15.52 -7.43
N LEU A 90 0.83 14.71 -6.52
CA LEU A 90 0.07 15.20 -5.38
C LEU A 90 0.93 15.68 -4.21
N ARG A 91 2.23 15.36 -4.22
CA ARG A 91 3.17 15.55 -3.09
C ARG A 91 2.64 14.89 -1.80
N ARG A 92 2.16 13.65 -1.93
CA ARG A 92 1.56 12.87 -0.84
C ARG A 92 2.22 11.51 -0.73
N GLN A 93 2.12 10.93 0.46
CA GLN A 93 2.51 9.55 0.71
C GLN A 93 1.47 8.87 1.61
N ILE A 94 1.29 7.57 1.41
CA ILE A 94 0.49 6.70 2.27
C ILE A 94 1.44 5.62 2.80
N ARG A 95 1.43 5.40 4.11
CA ARG A 95 2.19 4.34 4.77
C ARG A 95 1.23 3.34 5.37
N VAL A 96 1.40 2.07 5.04
CA VAL A 96 0.57 0.98 5.56
C VAL A 96 1.48 -0.09 6.15
N ARG A 97 1.05 -0.66 7.27
CA ARG A 97 1.64 -1.86 7.88
C ARG A 97 0.51 -2.72 8.41
N GLY A 98 0.68 -4.03 8.36
CA GLY A 98 -0.34 -4.94 8.85
C GLY A 98 0.06 -6.39 8.73
N PHE A 99 -0.90 -7.24 9.09
CA PHE A 99 -0.84 -8.66 8.83
C PHE A 99 -1.36 -8.95 7.42
N THR A 100 -0.89 -10.04 6.85
CA THR A 100 -1.29 -10.50 5.52
C THR A 100 -2.17 -11.75 5.62
N SER A 101 -3.15 -11.85 4.73
CA SER A 101 -3.99 -13.03 4.52
C SER A 101 -4.04 -13.37 3.03
N LEU A 102 -4.30 -14.65 2.74
CA LEU A 102 -4.59 -15.15 1.38
C LEU A 102 -6.06 -14.93 1.02
#